data_AF-A0A5R8KDN3-F1
#
_entry.id   AF-A0A5R8KDN3-F1
#
_cell.length_a   1.000
_cell.length_b   1.000
_cell.length_c   1.000
_cell.angle_alpha   90.00
_cell.angle_beta   90.00
_cell.angle_gamma   90.00
#
_symmetry.space_group_name_H-M   'P 1'
#
loop_
_entity.id
_entity.type
_entity.pdbx_description
1 polymer ?
#
loop_
_entity_poly.entity_id
_entity_poly.type
_entity_poly.pdbx_seq_one_letter_code
_entity_poly.pdbx_strand_id
1 'polypeptide(L)'
;MARPKNSVETESMTIAFTPQLKHYLEVLAMEGFYGGGTPQDVVRYLVNNAVQQLVKDKLLQPVQWRSLGEGKVEIVDSSPQPDTAE
;
A
#
# COMPACT_ATOMS: atom_id res chain seq x y z
N MET A 1 24.35 -21.95 3.22
CA MET A 1 23.03 -21.55 3.75
C MET A 1 22.62 -20.27 3.03
N ALA A 2 21.62 -20.34 2.14
CA ALA A 2 21.14 -19.17 1.42
C ALA A 2 20.35 -18.28 2.39
N ARG A 3 20.74 -17.01 2.50
CA ARG A 3 20.06 -16.02 3.34
C ARG A 3 18.76 -15.62 2.63
N PRO A 4 17.57 -15.67 3.27
CA PRO A 4 16.33 -15.29 2.63
C PRO A 4 16.40 -13.84 2.16
N LYS A 5 16.17 -13.63 0.86
CA LYS A 5 16.10 -12.31 0.23
C LYS A 5 14.69 -11.76 0.50
N ASN A 6 14.51 -10.99 1.57
CA ASN A 6 13.31 -10.16 1.71
C ASN A 6 13.36 -9.07 0.64
N SER A 7 12.82 -9.33 -0.55
CA SER A 7 12.69 -8.30 -1.59
C SER A 7 11.51 -7.40 -1.24
N VAL A 8 11.78 -6.19 -0.78
CA VAL A 8 10.78 -5.13 -0.75
C VAL A 8 10.60 -4.68 -2.18
N GLU A 9 9.46 -5.01 -2.80
CA GLU A 9 9.09 -4.44 -4.09
C GLU A 9 8.86 -2.94 -3.88
N THR A 10 9.76 -2.15 -4.48
CA THR A 10 9.70 -0.70 -4.43
C THR A 10 9.29 -0.24 -5.82
N GLU A 11 8.03 0.16 -5.96
CA GLU A 11 7.54 0.77 -7.19
C GLU A 11 7.67 2.29 -7.10
N SER A 12 8.37 2.90 -8.06
CA SER A 12 8.41 4.35 -8.19
C SER A 12 7.18 4.83 -8.97
N MET A 13 6.41 5.73 -8.37
CA MET A 13 5.24 6.34 -9.00
C MET A 13 5.42 7.86 -9.12
N THR A 14 5.06 8.42 -10.27
CA THR A 14 4.96 9.87 -10.46
C THR A 14 3.50 10.28 -10.32
N ILE A 15 3.22 11.25 -9.46
CA ILE A 15 1.87 11.78 -9.26
C ILE A 15 1.84 13.24 -9.65
N ALA A 16 0.86 13.62 -10.47
CA ALA A 16 0.62 15.03 -10.80
C ALA A 16 -0.23 15.68 -9.71
N PHE A 17 0.18 16.88 -9.28
CA PHE A 17 -0.54 17.67 -8.29
C PHE A 17 -0.69 19.10 -8.75
N THR A 18 -1.71 19.78 -8.23
CA THR A 18 -1.83 21.23 -8.38
C THR A 18 -0.78 21.94 -7.53
N PRO A 19 -0.37 23.18 -7.89
CA PRO A 19 0.59 23.95 -7.09
C PRO A 19 0.14 24.17 -5.64
N GLN A 20 -1.17 24.35 -5.42
CA GLN A 20 -1.74 24.53 -4.08
C GLN A 20 -1.55 23.26 -3.24
N LEU A 21 -1.83 22.09 -3.82
CA LEU A 21 -1.70 20.82 -3.12
C LEU A 21 -0.23 20.51 -2.81
N LYS A 22 0.68 20.82 -3.73
CA LYS A 22 2.13 20.71 -3.47
C LYS A 22 2.53 21.52 -2.23
N HIS A 23 2.07 22.76 -2.12
CA HIS A 23 2.39 23.60 -0.97
C HIS A 23 1.89 23.00 0.35
N TYR A 24 0.66 22.49 0.40
CA TYR A 24 0.15 21.83 1.60
C TYR A 24 0.96 20.58 1.97
N LEU A 25 1.37 19.78 0.99
CA LEU A 25 2.23 18.61 1.24
C LEU A 25 3.61 19.00 1.79
N GLU A 26 4.18 20.12 1.33
CA GLU A 26 5.43 20.67 1.87
C GLU A 26 5.27 21.15 3.31
N VAL A 27 4.18 21.85 3.63
CA VAL A 27 3.88 22.30 5.01
C VAL A 27 3.70 21.11 5.94
N LEU A 28 2.89 20.12 5.54
CA LEU A 28 2.66 18.90 6.32
C LEU A 28 3.95 18.10 6.55
N ALA A 29 4.86 18.12 5.57
CA ALA A 29 6.17 17.50 5.71
C ALA A 29 7.05 18.27 6.73
N MET A 30 7.01 19.60 6.72
CA MET A 30 7.75 20.44 7.69
C MET A 30 7.22 20.29 9.12
N GLU A 31 5.91 20.13 9.29
CA GLU A 31 5.30 19.95 10.61
C GLU A 31 5.62 18.58 11.25
N GLY A 32 6.11 17.62 10.46
CA GLY A 32 6.61 16.34 10.97
C GLY A 32 5.51 15.36 11.41
N PHE A 33 4.24 15.63 11.11
CA PHE A 33 3.10 14.78 11.52
C PHE A 33 3.15 13.35 10.94
N TYR A 34 3.82 13.14 9.81
CA TYR A 34 3.77 11.89 9.06
C TYR A 34 5.09 11.11 9.01
N GLY A 35 5.98 11.33 9.99
CA GLY A 35 7.15 10.48 10.23
C GLY A 35 8.30 10.61 9.24
N GLY A 36 8.18 11.48 8.24
CA GLY A 36 9.23 11.80 7.28
C GLY A 36 9.13 13.24 6.82
N GLY A 37 10.26 13.95 6.83
CA GLY A 37 10.34 15.37 6.49
C GLY A 37 10.19 15.69 5.00
N THR A 38 9.65 14.75 4.21
CA THR A 38 9.48 14.91 2.76
C THR A 38 8.01 14.81 2.36
N PRO A 39 7.58 15.56 1.32
CA PRO A 39 6.22 15.42 0.77
C PRO A 39 5.87 13.99 0.34
N GLN A 40 6.87 13.18 -0.05
CA GLN A 40 6.65 11.80 -0.46
C GLN A 40 6.19 10.92 0.70
N ASP A 41 6.77 11.11 1.89
CA ASP A 41 6.38 10.38 3.09
C ASP A 41 4.96 10.72 3.51
N VAL A 42 4.61 12.01 3.43
CA VAL A 42 3.24 12.49 3.66
C VAL A 42 2.25 11.82 2.70
N VAL A 43 2.53 11.83 1.40
CA VAL A 43 1.67 11.19 0.40
C VAL A 43 1.55 9.68 0.67
N ARG A 44 2.66 8.99 0.95
CA ARG A 44 2.65 7.56 1.28
C ARG A 44 1.73 7.27 2.46
N TYR A 45 1.82 8.06 3.52
CA TYR A 45 0.99 7.91 4.70
C TYR A 45 -0.49 8.16 4.41
N LEU A 46 -0.81 9.25 3.70
CA LEU A 46 -2.18 9.60 3.34
C LEU A 46 -2.83 8.53 2.44
N VAL A 47 -2.10 8.02 1.45
CA VAL A 47 -2.58 6.95 0.56
C VAL A 47 -2.83 5.67 1.35
N ASN A 48 -1.91 5.28 2.24
CA ASN A 48 -2.08 4.09 3.07
C ASN A 48 -3.35 4.18 3.93
N ASN A 49 -3.56 5.32 4.60
CA ASN A 49 -4.75 5.53 5.41
C ASN A 49 -6.04 5.54 4.58
N ALA A 50 -6.04 6.17 3.41
CA ALA A 50 -7.19 6.18 2.52
C ALA A 50 -7.56 4.75 2.06
N VAL A 51 -6.57 3.93 1.69
CA VAL A 51 -6.79 2.53 1.30
C VAL A 51 -7.34 1.72 2.48
N GLN A 52 -6.76 1.86 3.68
CA GLN A 52 -7.26 1.16 4.88
C GLN A 52 -8.71 1.54 5.20
N GLN A 53 -9.06 2.82 5.05
CA GLN A 53 -10.41 3.29 5.27
C GLN A 53 -11.38 2.70 4.25
N LEU A 54 -11.02 2.65 2.96
CA LEU A 54 -11.85 2.03 1.91
C LEU A 54 -12.06 0.52 2.13
N VAL A 55 -11.04 -0.18 2.65
CA VAL A 55 -11.17 -1.59 3.06
C VAL A 55 -12.13 -1.73 4.25
N LYS A 56 -12.00 -0.86 5.25
CA LYS A 56 -12.89 -0.83 6.43
C LYS A 56 -14.34 -0.55 6.04
N ASP A 57 -14.54 0.35 5.09
CA ASP A 57 -15.86 0.73 4.56
C ASP A 57 -16.43 -0.31 3.58
N LYS A 58 -15.73 -1.43 3.36
CA LYS A 58 -16.08 -2.53 2.46
C LYS A 58 -16.26 -2.12 0.99
N LEU A 59 -15.72 -0.96 0.62
CA LEU A 59 -15.65 -0.50 -0.78
C LEU A 59 -14.51 -1.20 -1.53
N LEU A 60 -13.50 -1.66 -0.80
CA LEU A 60 -12.46 -2.56 -1.28
C LEU A 60 -12.56 -3.88 -0.52
N GLN A 61 -12.52 -5.00 -1.25
CA GLN A 61 -12.44 -6.31 -0.60
C GLN A 61 -11.00 -6.51 -0.11
N PRO A 62 -10.79 -6.85 1.18
CA PRO A 62 -9.46 -7.15 1.68
C PRO A 62 -8.94 -8.41 0.98
N VAL A 63 -7.83 -8.26 0.27
CA VAL A 63 -7.14 -9.39 -0.33
C VAL A 63 -6.43 -10.17 0.77
N GLN A 64 -6.65 -11.48 0.83
CA GLN A 64 -5.88 -12.35 1.71
C GLN A 64 -4.52 -12.63 1.07
N TRP A 65 -3.46 -12.28 1.78
CA TRP A 65 -2.09 -12.52 1.33
C TRP A 65 -1.58 -13.80 1.99
N ARG A 66 -1.17 -14.79 1.19
CA ARG A 66 -0.45 -15.96 1.69
C ARG A 66 1.03 -15.74 1.49
N SER A 67 1.79 -15.81 2.59
CA SER A 67 3.25 -15.87 2.51
C SER A 67 3.67 -17.23 1.98
N LEU A 68 4.37 -17.25 0.84
CA LEU A 68 4.95 -18.47 0.26
C LEU A 68 6.32 -18.82 0.89
N GLY A 69 6.82 -17.95 1.76
CA GLY A 69 8.21 -17.97 2.21
C GLY A 69 9.11 -17.13 1.31
N GLU A 70 10.36 -16.91 1.77
CA GLU A 70 11.37 -16.12 1.05
C GLU A 70 10.93 -14.69 0.68
N GLY A 71 10.04 -14.07 1.46
CA GLY A 71 9.58 -12.70 1.24
C GLY A 71 8.58 -12.54 0.08
N LYS A 72 8.11 -13.64 -0.51
CA LYS A 72 7.10 -13.64 -1.55
C LYS A 72 5.71 -13.78 -0.94
N VAL A 73 4.78 -12.95 -1.40
CA VAL A 73 3.37 -13.01 -1.06
C VAL A 73 2.57 -13.25 -2.32
N GLU A 74 1.61 -14.17 -2.23
CA GLU A 74 0.63 -14.43 -3.28
C GLU A 74 -0.74 -13.95 -2.81
N ILE A 75 -1.52 -13.42 -3.76
CA ILE A 75 -2.92 -13.11 -3.57
C ILE A 75 -3.67 -14.44 -3.52
N VAL A 76 -4.25 -14.76 -2.36
CA VAL A 76 -5.19 -15.88 -2.25
C VAL A 76 -6.50 -15.39 -2.84
N ASP A 77 -6.75 -15.82 -4.07
CA ASP A 77 -8.01 -15.55 -4.75
C ASP A 77 -9.12 -16.29 -4.01
N SER A 78 -9.86 -15.59 -3.14
CA SER A 78 -11.04 -16.14 -2.44
C SER A 78 -12.26 -16.13 -3.36
N SER A 79 -12.08 -16.59 -4.60
CA SER A 79 -13.18 -16.94 -5.48
C SER A 79 -13.81 -18.24 -4.94
N PRO A 80 -15.15 -18.32 -4.78
CA PRO A 80 -15.79 -19.61 -4.50
C PRO A 80 -15.51 -20.53 -5.68
N GLN A 81 -14.68 -21.54 -5.45
CA GLN A 81 -14.41 -22.61 -6.40
C GLN A 81 -15.77 -23.21 -6.78
N PRO A 82 -16.16 -23.24 -8.07
CA PRO A 82 -17.39 -23.91 -8.44
C PRO A 82 -17.19 -25.39 -8.10
N ASP A 83 -18.07 -25.91 -7.24
CA ASP A 83 -18.14 -27.32 -6.90
C ASP A 83 -18.07 -28.12 -8.20
N THR A 84 -16.99 -28.87 -8.38
CA THR A 84 -16.94 -29.94 -9.38
C THR A 84 -18.05 -30.92 -9.01
N ALA A 85 -19.19 -30.78 -9.67
CA ALA A 85 -20.27 -31.74 -9.64
C ALA A 85 -19.74 -33.09 -10.15
N GLU A 86 -20.02 -34.11 -9.35
CA GLU A 86 -19.71 -35.54 -9.55
C GLU A 86 -20.16 -36.08 -10.92
#